data_AF-A0A2M8YA68-F1
#
_entry.id   AF-A0A2M8YA68-F1
#
_cell.length_a   1.000
_cell.length_b   1.000
_cell.length_c   1.000
_cell.angle_alpha   90.00
_cell.angle_beta   90.00
_cell.angle_gamma   90.00
#
_symmetry.space_group_name_H-M   'P 1'
#
loop_
_entity.id
_entity.type
_entity.pdbx_description
1 polymer ?
#
loop_
_entity_poly.entity_id
_entity_poly.type
_entity_poly.pdbx_seq_one_letter_code
_entity_poly.pdbx_strand_id
1 'polypeptide(L)'
;MPTVHVFACSGRFPSWEALQAYLSPTYTDDGDAVPSPFILETGLTQYEPACFESAMLASPAPLAQLLDGVSYPDSWLAQACADADGQGVLADTAVCVFAPNQLAHPQRSVLHYVGSYAYAGG
;
A
#
# COMPACT_ATOMS: atom_id res chain seq x y z
N MET A 1 -12.29 9.75 -11.33
CA MET A 1 -11.24 8.78 -11.73
C MET A 1 -10.88 7.98 -10.49
N PRO A 2 -10.64 6.67 -10.63
CA PRO A 2 -10.19 5.88 -9.50
C PRO A 2 -8.80 6.35 -9.04
N THR A 3 -8.51 6.14 -7.76
CA THR A 3 -7.30 6.62 -7.08
C THR A 3 -6.54 5.45 -6.49
N VAL A 4 -5.22 5.49 -6.63
CA VAL A 4 -4.29 4.59 -5.92
C VAL A 4 -3.61 5.36 -4.80
N HIS A 5 -3.55 4.77 -3.62
CA HIS A 5 -2.79 5.26 -2.48
C HIS A 5 -1.49 4.47 -2.36
N VAL A 6 -0.36 5.15 -2.26
CA VAL A 6 0.97 4.50 -2.23
C VAL A 6 1.60 4.70 -0.86
N PHE A 7 2.01 3.59 -0.27
CA PHE A 7 2.69 3.50 1.01
C PHE A 7 4.04 2.82 0.85
N ALA A 8 4.98 3.19 1.72
CA ALA A 8 6.31 2.59 1.74
C ALA A 8 6.83 2.44 3.17
N CYS A 9 7.72 1.48 3.42
CA CYS A 9 8.48 1.43 4.67
C CYS A 9 9.82 0.72 4.47
N SER A 10 10.70 0.85 5.47
CA SER A 10 11.95 0.10 5.56
C SER A 10 12.07 -0.59 6.92
N GLY A 11 12.51 -1.85 6.92
CA GLY A 11 12.85 -2.63 8.10
C GLY A 11 11.67 -2.99 9.00
N ARG A 12 10.43 -2.81 8.52
CA ARG A 12 9.23 -2.98 9.35
C ARG A 12 8.74 -4.42 9.41
N PHE A 13 8.78 -5.13 8.28
CA PHE A 13 8.25 -6.48 8.15
C PHE A 13 9.40 -7.47 7.95
N PRO A 14 9.52 -8.49 8.82
CA PRO A 14 10.57 -9.51 8.67
C PRO A 14 10.23 -10.56 7.59
N SER A 15 8.98 -10.60 7.12
CA SER A 15 8.52 -11.57 6.12
C SER A 15 7.23 -11.12 5.43
N TRP A 16 6.86 -11.82 4.34
CA TRP A 16 5.62 -11.56 3.62
C TRP A 16 4.39 -11.85 4.47
N GLU A 17 4.44 -12.90 5.30
CA GLU A 17 3.35 -13.26 6.21
C GLU A 17 3.11 -12.16 7.24
N ALA A 18 4.18 -11.51 7.73
CA ALA A 18 4.05 -10.37 8.65
C ALA A 18 3.40 -9.15 7.98
N LEU A 19 3.74 -8.87 6.71
CA LEU A 19 3.07 -7.84 5.93
C LEU A 19 1.59 -8.18 5.70
N GLN A 20 1.29 -9.44 5.32
CA GLN A 20 -0.09 -9.88 5.09
C GLN A 20 -0.94 -9.82 6.36
N ALA A 21 -0.39 -10.19 7.52
CA ALA A 21 -1.09 -10.06 8.80
C ALA A 21 -1.36 -8.59 9.19
N TYR A 22 -0.54 -7.65 8.72
CA TYR A 22 -0.75 -6.22 8.91
C TYR A 22 -1.84 -5.66 7.98
N LEU A 23 -1.93 -6.14 6.73
CA LEU A 23 -2.86 -5.63 5.72
C LEU A 23 -4.24 -6.29 5.79
N SER A 24 -4.29 -7.61 5.94
CA SER A 24 -5.51 -8.39 5.72
C SER A 24 -6.28 -8.62 7.03
N PRO A 25 -7.62 -8.42 7.03
CA PRO A 25 -8.44 -8.76 8.18
C PRO A 25 -8.43 -10.27 8.41
N THR A 26 -8.71 -10.68 9.63
CA THR A 26 -8.95 -12.09 9.98
C THR A 26 -10.43 -12.28 10.28
N TYR A 27 -10.82 -13.51 10.60
CA TYR A 27 -12.19 -13.86 10.94
C TYR A 27 -12.21 -14.61 12.26
N THR A 28 -13.21 -14.35 13.10
CA THR A 28 -13.50 -15.17 14.29
C THR A 28 -14.04 -16.54 13.87
N ASP A 29 -14.14 -17.46 14.83
CA ASP A 29 -14.75 -18.78 14.59
C ASP A 29 -16.22 -18.67 14.14
N ASP A 30 -16.91 -17.60 14.53
CA ASP A 30 -18.28 -17.29 14.12
C ASP A 30 -18.37 -16.63 12.73
N GLY A 31 -17.22 -16.36 12.11
CA GLY A 31 -17.13 -15.73 10.79
C GLY A 31 -17.17 -14.20 10.80
N ASP A 32 -17.08 -13.56 11.97
CA ASP A 32 -17.05 -12.10 12.07
C ASP A 32 -15.68 -11.57 11.65
N ALA A 33 -15.67 -10.54 10.81
CA ALA A 33 -14.43 -9.90 10.37
C ALA A 33 -13.78 -9.12 11.51
N VAL A 34 -12.50 -9.42 11.79
CA VAL A 34 -11.63 -8.68 12.70
C VAL A 34 -10.73 -7.78 11.86
N PRO A 35 -10.81 -6.44 12.00
CA PRO A 35 -10.03 -5.53 11.17
C PRO A 35 -8.53 -5.66 11.45
N SER A 36 -7.73 -5.60 10.38
CA SER A 36 -6.27 -5.58 10.48
C SER A 36 -5.76 -4.25 11.05
N PRO A 37 -4.51 -4.20 11.53
CA PRO A 37 -3.89 -2.95 11.96
C PRO A 37 -3.93 -1.86 10.86
N PHE A 38 -3.67 -2.21 9.60
CA PHE A 38 -3.76 -1.26 8.49
C PHE A 38 -5.17 -0.67 8.34
N ILE A 39 -6.21 -1.51 8.46
CA ILE A 39 -7.61 -1.07 8.38
C ILE A 39 -7.93 -0.07 9.50
N LEU A 40 -7.52 -0.39 10.73
CA LEU A 40 -7.76 0.46 11.90
C LEU A 40 -7.03 1.80 11.79
N GLU A 41 -5.77 1.79 11.34
CA GLU A 41 -4.96 3.00 11.21
C GLU A 41 -5.49 3.93 10.13
N THR A 42 -5.80 3.39 8.95
CA THR A 42 -6.19 4.18 7.78
C THR A 42 -7.68 4.48 7.71
N GLY A 43 -8.50 3.81 8.53
CA GLY A 43 -9.95 3.85 8.41
C GLY A 43 -10.43 3.28 7.08
N LEU A 44 -9.79 2.20 6.61
CA LEU A 44 -10.14 1.54 5.35
C LEU A 44 -11.59 1.04 5.39
N THR A 45 -12.34 1.33 4.34
CA THR A 45 -13.65 0.78 4.05
C THR A 45 -13.70 0.23 2.63
N GLN A 46 -14.75 -0.55 2.30
CA GLN A 46 -14.87 -1.24 1.01
C GLN A 46 -13.66 -2.15 0.73
N TYR A 47 -13.24 -2.91 1.74
CA TYR A 47 -12.09 -3.81 1.65
C TYR A 47 -12.27 -4.79 0.47
N GLU A 48 -11.45 -4.61 -0.55
CA GLU A 48 -11.32 -5.48 -1.70
C GLU A 48 -9.87 -5.99 -1.76
N PRO A 49 -9.60 -7.24 -1.32
CA PRO A 49 -8.25 -7.79 -1.26
C PRO A 49 -7.54 -7.83 -2.61
N ALA A 50 -8.28 -8.01 -3.72
CA ALA A 50 -7.70 -8.03 -5.06
C ALA A 50 -7.21 -6.64 -5.53
N CYS A 51 -7.57 -5.57 -4.81
CA CYS A 51 -7.15 -4.20 -5.10
C CYS A 51 -6.03 -3.71 -4.17
N PHE A 52 -5.32 -4.65 -3.53
CA PHE A 52 -4.04 -4.41 -2.90
C PHE A 52 -2.93 -5.01 -3.74
N GLU A 53 -1.87 -4.23 -3.96
CA GLU A 53 -0.64 -4.73 -4.55
C GLU A 53 0.51 -4.36 -3.62
N SER A 54 1.41 -5.30 -3.37
CA SER A 54 2.55 -5.07 -2.49
C SER A 54 3.82 -5.64 -3.09
N ALA A 55 4.93 -5.04 -2.71
CA ALA A 55 6.27 -5.49 -3.11
C ALA A 55 7.18 -5.50 -1.88
N MET A 56 8.11 -6.45 -1.85
CA MET A 56 9.10 -6.56 -0.77
C MET A 56 10.45 -6.97 -1.36
N LEU A 57 11.51 -6.25 -0.99
CA LEU A 57 12.90 -6.49 -1.39
C LEU A 57 13.75 -6.86 -0.17
N ALA A 58 14.92 -7.44 -0.42
CA ALA A 58 15.86 -7.82 0.64
C ALA A 58 16.58 -6.61 1.28
N SER A 59 16.61 -5.46 0.60
CA SER A 59 17.28 -4.26 1.07
C SER A 59 16.54 -3.00 0.58
N PRO A 60 16.59 -1.89 1.34
CA PRO A 60 15.95 -0.65 0.94
C PRO A 60 16.49 -0.12 -0.39
N ALA A 61 15.59 0.29 -1.28
CA ALA A 61 15.89 0.83 -2.59
C ALA A 61 14.92 1.99 -2.93
N PRO A 62 15.21 2.78 -3.99
CA PRO A 62 14.26 3.76 -4.50
C PRO A 62 12.92 3.12 -4.87
N LEU A 63 11.82 3.85 -4.69
CA LEU A 63 10.47 3.31 -4.92
C LEU A 63 10.28 2.74 -6.32
N ALA A 64 10.93 3.33 -7.34
CA ALA A 64 10.90 2.84 -8.72
C ALA A 64 11.40 1.40 -8.87
N GLN A 65 12.35 0.95 -8.04
CA GLN A 65 12.86 -0.43 -8.09
C GLN A 65 11.90 -1.41 -7.40
N LEU A 66 11.20 -0.96 -6.35
CA LEU A 66 10.22 -1.79 -5.64
C LEU A 66 8.98 -2.03 -6.49
N LEU A 67 8.57 -1.00 -7.23
CA LEU A 67 7.36 -1.02 -8.03
C LEU A 67 7.63 -1.45 -9.48
N ASP A 68 8.81 -1.99 -9.78
CA ASP A 68 9.09 -2.56 -11.10
C ASP A 68 8.23 -3.82 -11.30
N GLY A 69 7.26 -3.73 -12.23
CA GLY A 69 6.29 -4.81 -12.49
C GLY A 69 4.94 -4.68 -11.79
N VAL A 70 4.63 -3.56 -11.14
CA VAL A 70 3.27 -3.34 -10.62
C VAL A 70 2.24 -3.23 -11.73
N SER A 71 1.04 -3.69 -11.40
CA SER A 71 -0.12 -3.66 -12.26
C SER A 71 -0.53 -2.20 -12.51
N TYR A 72 -0.82 -1.87 -13.78
CA TYR A 72 -1.18 -0.52 -14.24
C TYR A 72 -0.10 0.56 -14.00
N PRO A 73 1.12 0.45 -14.56
CA PRO A 73 2.19 1.44 -14.38
C PRO A 73 1.94 2.76 -15.15
N ASP A 74 0.68 3.17 -15.27
CA ASP A 74 0.22 4.38 -15.95
C ASP A 74 0.89 5.64 -15.37
N SER A 75 0.44 6.82 -15.81
CA SER A 75 0.96 8.14 -15.39
C SER A 75 1.13 8.32 -13.87
N TRP A 76 0.42 7.56 -13.04
CA TRP A 76 0.56 7.63 -11.59
C TRP A 76 1.91 7.11 -11.08
N LEU A 77 2.49 6.06 -11.68
CA LEU A 77 3.70 5.42 -11.17
C LEU A 77 4.88 6.39 -11.27
N ALA A 78 5.02 7.07 -12.41
CA ALA A 78 6.07 8.06 -12.61
C ALA A 78 5.95 9.23 -11.59
N GLN A 79 4.73 9.70 -11.31
CA GLN A 79 4.51 10.74 -10.32
C GLN A 79 4.80 10.24 -8.90
N ALA A 80 4.38 9.01 -8.56
CA ALA A 80 4.66 8.41 -7.26
C ALA A 80 6.16 8.25 -7.00
N CYS A 81 6.92 7.83 -8.01
CA CYS A 81 8.37 7.75 -7.93
C CYS A 81 9.02 9.13 -7.77
N ALA A 82 8.59 10.14 -8.54
CA ALA A 82 9.11 11.49 -8.43
C ALA A 82 8.84 12.12 -7.04
N ASP A 83 7.65 11.90 -6.49
CA ASP A 83 7.28 12.38 -5.15
C ASP A 83 8.08 11.64 -4.07
N ALA A 84 8.27 10.32 -4.20
CA ALA A 84 9.10 9.54 -3.29
C ALA A 84 10.57 9.99 -3.31
N ASP A 85 11.13 10.26 -4.50
CA ASP A 85 12.49 10.77 -4.66
C ASP A 85 12.64 12.17 -4.05
N GLY A 86 11.66 13.06 -4.29
CA GLY A 86 11.61 14.38 -3.67
C GLY A 86 11.49 14.35 -2.15
N GLN A 87 10.91 13.29 -1.60
CA GLN A 87 10.81 13.01 -0.17
C GLN A 87 12.03 12.26 0.40
N GLY A 88 12.96 11.79 -0.46
CA GLY A 88 14.13 11.00 -0.05
C GLY A 88 13.78 9.60 0.45
N VAL A 89 12.69 9.00 -0.03
CA VAL A 89 12.21 7.69 0.43
C VAL A 89 13.06 6.57 -0.14
N LEU A 90 13.69 5.81 0.75
CA LEU A 90 14.23 4.48 0.46
C LEU A 90 13.43 3.46 1.28
N ALA A 91 12.94 2.43 0.61
CA ALA A 91 12.02 1.45 1.20
C ALA A 91 12.40 0.04 0.78
N ASP A 92 12.13 -0.94 1.61
CA ASP A 92 12.20 -2.37 1.23
C ASP A 92 10.81 -2.98 1.06
N THR A 93 9.76 -2.25 1.45
CA THR A 93 8.37 -2.68 1.27
C THR A 93 7.55 -1.53 0.71
N ALA A 94 6.68 -1.82 -0.27
CA ALA A 94 5.69 -0.89 -0.79
C ALA A 94 4.30 -1.53 -0.81
N VAL A 95 3.26 -0.72 -0.61
CA VAL A 95 1.86 -1.13 -0.68
C VAL A 95 1.08 -0.10 -1.49
N CYS A 96 0.45 -0.56 -2.56
CA CYS A 96 -0.46 0.19 -3.40
C CYS A 96 -1.89 -0.26 -3.09
N VAL A 97 -2.75 0.69 -2.74
CA VAL A 97 -4.16 0.45 -2.42
C VAL A 97 -5.02 1.13 -3.47
N PHE A 98 -5.65 0.33 -4.32
CA PHE A 98 -6.48 0.78 -5.43
C PHE A 98 -7.96 0.81 -5.04
N ALA A 99 -8.74 1.65 -5.73
CA ALA A 99 -10.20 1.60 -5.67
C ALA A 99 -10.70 0.17 -6.00
N PRO A 100 -11.77 -0.33 -5.34
CA PRO A 100 -12.76 0.41 -4.58
C PRO A 100 -12.39 0.70 -3.12
N ASN A 101 -11.22 0.28 -2.62
CA ASN A 101 -10.78 0.56 -1.26
C ASN A 101 -10.77 2.08 -0.96
N GLN A 102 -11.40 2.50 0.15
CA GLN A 102 -11.48 3.91 0.55
C GLN A 102 -10.79 4.13 1.89
N LEU A 103 -9.78 5.00 1.91
CA LEU A 103 -9.02 5.34 3.12
C LEU A 103 -9.49 6.69 3.68
N ALA A 104 -9.99 6.71 4.91
CA ALA A 104 -10.40 7.96 5.57
C ALA A 104 -9.18 8.80 6.01
N HIS A 105 -8.12 8.13 6.46
CA HIS A 105 -6.95 8.74 7.11
C HIS A 105 -5.64 8.06 6.71
N PRO A 106 -5.25 8.05 5.42
CA PRO A 106 -4.05 7.34 4.96
C PRO A 106 -2.77 7.74 5.71
N GLN A 107 -2.62 9.01 6.09
CA GLN A 107 -1.44 9.53 6.81
C GLN A 107 -1.31 9.00 8.26
N ARG A 108 -2.32 8.33 8.80
CA ARG A 108 -2.26 7.72 10.15
C ARG A 108 -1.65 6.32 10.14
N SER A 109 -1.40 5.74 8.96
CA SER A 109 -0.68 4.48 8.84
C SER A 109 0.71 4.58 9.46
N VAL A 110 1.20 3.50 10.04
CA VAL A 110 2.61 3.37 10.41
C VAL A 110 3.53 3.26 9.18
N LEU A 111 2.96 2.97 7.99
CA LEU A 111 3.68 3.07 6.73
C LEU A 111 3.78 4.54 6.30
N HIS A 112 4.91 4.89 5.69
CA HIS A 112 5.09 6.21 5.11
C HIS A 112 4.12 6.39 3.94
N TYR A 113 3.21 7.36 4.04
CA TYR A 113 2.29 7.68 2.96
C TYR A 113 2.96 8.57 1.92
N VAL A 114 3.28 7.99 0.76
CA VAL A 114 3.95 8.70 -0.34
C VAL A 114 2.98 9.69 -1.00
N GLY A 115 1.74 9.25 -1.25
CA GLY A 115 0.73 10.08 -1.89
C GLY A 115 -0.45 9.29 -2.46
N SER A 116 -1.35 10.02 -3.11
CA SER A 116 -2.48 9.47 -3.86
C SER A 116 -2.49 10.00 -5.27
N TYR A 117 -2.80 9.13 -6.23
CA TYR A 117 -2.70 9.44 -7.64
C TYR A 117 -3.90 8.91 -8.40
N ALA A 118 -4.38 9.69 -9.36
CA ALA A 118 -5.42 9.24 -10.27
C ALA A 118 -4.85 8.29 -11.32
N TYR A 119 -5.57 7.22 -11.65
CA TYR A 119 -5.24 6.32 -12.75
C TYR A 119 -6.45 6.17 -13.69
N ALA A 120 -6.19 5.82 -14.95
CA ALA A 120 -7.27 5.46 -15.86
C ALA A 120 -7.75 4.06 -15.46
N GLY A 121 -9.01 3.93 -15.05
CA GLY A 121 -9.60 2.60 -14.86
C GLY A 121 -9.60 1.86 -16.19
N GLY A 122 -9.11 0.62 -16.19
CA GLY A 122 -9.23 -0.29 -17.34
C GLY A 122 -10.68 -0.58 -17.71
#